data_AF-A0A922M5L4-F1
#
_entry.id   AF-A0A922M5L4-F1
#
_cell.length_a   1.000
_cell.length_b   1.000
_cell.length_c   1.000
_cell.angle_alpha   90.00
_cell.angle_beta   90.00
_cell.angle_gamma   90.00
#
_symmetry.space_group_name_H-M   'P 1'
#
loop_
_entity.id
_entity.type
_entity.pdbx_description
1 polymer ?
#
loop_
_entity_poly.entity_id
_entity_poly.type
_entity_poly.pdbx_seq_one_letter_code
_entity_poly.pdbx_strand_id
1 'polypeptide(L)'
;MFWTSASTPLCGDAYSAAVAAIVSLDLGLLMVELRAVRVEIQEFRKEMELEMAQLGSSMSSCNVRIDGLEARISALKQRASTGHSSADEVVEELRSELNDRDQDLLANDVEITNIPEAPSDNPIHIIKAVGIKLGVQLEERDIISAERVVGKQINATSSAGPAVTRLLAIVVRLARRDLRDELLAGARVRRGATTANLGTPSLPQRFFVNERLTKTNRRLFWMVQDAAHLHNWRFV
;
A
#
# COMPACT_ATOMS: atom_id res chain seq x y z
N MET A 1 39.42 116.81 46.46
CA MET A 1 38.08 116.23 46.25
C MET A 1 38.29 114.74 46.03
N PHE A 2 38.07 113.89 47.04
CA PHE A 2 36.79 113.19 47.30
C PHE A 2 36.34 112.44 46.01
N TRP A 3 36.28 111.10 45.93
CA TRP A 3 35.53 110.17 46.79
C TRP A 3 36.08 108.71 46.77
N THR A 4 35.67 108.01 47.82
CA THR A 4 35.71 106.59 48.18
C THR A 4 35.36 105.56 47.10
N SER A 5 35.88 104.34 47.26
CA SER A 5 35.13 103.10 47.03
C SER A 5 35.72 101.97 47.87
N ALA A 6 34.95 101.53 48.85
CA ALA A 6 35.12 100.24 49.51
C ALA A 6 34.48 99.17 48.63
N SER A 7 35.22 98.10 48.33
CA SER A 7 34.64 96.84 47.83
C SER A 7 35.04 95.70 48.75
N THR A 8 34.02 95.28 49.49
CA THR A 8 33.75 93.98 50.12
C THR A 8 34.58 92.78 49.66
N PRO A 9 35.00 91.89 50.59
CA PRO A 9 35.68 90.64 50.27
C PRO A 9 34.66 89.51 50.16
N LEU A 10 34.05 89.24 49.00
CA LEU A 10 33.07 88.16 48.90
C LEU A 10 33.07 87.45 47.54
N CYS A 11 33.02 86.11 47.64
CA CYS A 11 32.31 85.16 46.77
C CYS A 11 33.12 84.32 45.76
N GLY A 12 34.33 84.69 45.34
CA GLY A 12 35.08 83.94 44.32
C GLY A 12 35.61 82.56 44.77
N ASP A 13 36.36 82.53 45.87
CA ASP A 13 37.06 81.32 46.31
C ASP A 13 36.12 80.27 46.94
N ALA A 14 35.05 80.70 47.61
CA ALA A 14 34.05 79.80 48.15
C ALA A 14 33.21 79.12 47.05
N TYR A 15 32.92 79.84 45.96
CA TYR A 15 32.19 79.29 44.81
C TYR A 15 33.07 78.33 44.01
N SER A 16 34.35 78.66 43.79
CA SER A 16 35.32 77.76 43.15
C SER A 16 35.57 76.48 43.96
N ALA A 17 35.72 76.59 45.29
CA ALA A 17 35.86 75.44 46.17
C ALA A 17 34.59 74.58 46.22
N ALA A 18 33.40 75.19 46.22
CA ALA A 18 32.12 74.47 46.17
C ALA A 18 31.94 73.72 44.84
N VAL A 19 32.24 74.35 43.70
CA VAL A 19 32.17 73.72 42.38
C VAL A 19 33.19 72.58 42.26
N ALA A 20 34.43 72.76 42.76
CA ALA A 20 35.44 71.69 42.77
C ALA A 20 35.03 70.52 43.68
N ALA A 21 34.40 70.79 44.83
CA ALA A 21 33.88 69.75 45.72
C ALA A 21 32.70 68.99 45.09
N ILE A 22 31.78 69.67 44.40
CA ILE A 22 30.67 69.04 43.68
C ILE A 22 31.20 68.16 42.53
N VAL A 23 32.13 68.67 41.72
CA VAL A 23 32.75 67.90 40.63
C VAL A 23 33.54 66.70 41.17
N SER A 24 34.23 66.85 42.30
CA SER A 24 34.92 65.74 42.96
C SER A 24 33.95 64.69 43.51
N LEU A 25 32.77 65.10 43.99
CA LEU A 25 31.74 64.20 44.47
C LEU A 25 31.09 63.43 43.31
N ASP A 26 30.79 64.11 42.19
CA ASP A 26 30.25 63.49 40.97
C ASP A 26 31.23 62.51 40.32
N LEU A 27 32.53 62.85 40.29
CA LEU A 27 33.57 61.94 39.80
C LEU A 27 33.74 60.74 40.74
N GLY A 28 33.61 60.96 42.05
CA GLY A 28 33.61 59.90 43.06
C GLY A 28 32.44 58.94 42.86
N LEU A 29 31.23 59.47 42.63
CA LEU A 29 30.02 58.70 42.34
C LEU A 29 30.18 57.89 41.05
N LEU A 30 30.68 58.50 39.98
CA LEU A 30 30.95 57.82 38.71
C LEU A 30 31.97 56.69 38.85
N MET A 31 33.00 56.85 39.67
CA MET A 31 33.99 55.80 39.95
C MET A 31 33.40 54.63 40.77
N VAL A 32 32.40 54.89 41.60
CA VAL A 32 31.64 53.85 42.31
C VAL A 32 30.76 53.07 41.34
N GLU A 33 30.01 53.76 40.47
CA GLU A 33 29.18 53.15 39.43
C GLU A 33 30.03 52.31 38.45
N LEU A 34 31.19 52.81 37.99
CA LEU A 34 32.09 52.04 37.14
C LEU A 34 32.65 50.78 37.81
N ARG A 35 32.83 50.80 39.15
CA ARG A 35 33.21 49.59 39.90
C ARG A 35 32.03 48.63 39.99
N ALA A 36 30.82 49.12 40.26
CA ALA A 36 29.61 48.29 40.30
C ALA A 36 29.39 47.59 38.95
N VAL A 37 29.41 48.34 37.85
CA VAL A 37 29.29 47.80 36.48
C VAL A 37 30.40 46.79 36.18
N ARG A 38 31.64 47.02 36.63
CA ARG A 38 32.73 46.05 36.45
C ARG A 38 32.44 44.73 37.18
N VAL A 39 31.89 44.79 38.39
CA VAL A 39 31.51 43.60 39.17
C VAL A 39 30.38 42.86 38.47
N GLU A 40 29.33 43.56 38.04
CA GLU A 40 28.22 42.97 37.29
C GLU A 40 28.69 42.29 35.98
N ILE A 41 29.60 42.91 35.23
CA ILE A 41 30.19 42.30 34.02
C ILE A 41 30.99 41.03 34.36
N GLN A 42 31.68 41.00 35.50
CA GLN A 42 32.42 39.82 35.94
C GLN A 42 31.48 38.69 36.39
N GLU A 43 30.38 39.02 37.05
CA GLU A 43 29.36 38.05 37.46
C GLU A 43 28.63 37.49 36.24
N PHE A 44 28.19 38.35 35.32
CA PHE A 44 27.58 37.94 34.05
C PHE A 44 28.50 37.02 33.23
N ARG A 45 29.80 37.31 33.19
CA ARG A 45 30.78 36.43 32.50
C ARG A 45 30.85 35.04 33.14
N LYS A 46 30.83 34.94 34.47
CA LYS A 46 30.85 33.65 35.18
C LYS A 46 29.56 32.86 34.93
N GLU A 47 28.41 33.54 34.92
CA GLU A 47 27.13 32.90 34.61
C GLU A 47 27.12 32.36 33.18
N MET A 48 27.59 33.16 32.22
CA MET A 48 27.70 32.75 30.82
C MET A 48 28.66 31.56 30.64
N GLU A 49 29.81 31.54 31.34
CA GLU A 49 30.73 30.40 31.33
C GLU A 49 30.08 29.11 31.85
N LEU A 50 29.26 29.22 32.90
CA LEU A 50 28.54 28.10 33.47
C LEU A 50 27.46 27.59 32.50
N GLU A 51 26.67 28.48 31.91
CA GLU A 51 25.66 28.12 30.91
C GLU A 51 26.29 27.49 29.66
N MET A 52 27.41 28.03 29.17
CA MET A 52 28.13 27.44 28.04
C MET A 52 28.63 26.03 28.34
N ALA A 53 29.09 25.78 29.58
CA ALA A 53 29.49 24.44 30.00
C ALA A 53 28.30 23.47 30.05
N GLN A 54 27.14 23.92 30.55
CA GLN A 54 25.91 23.12 30.56
C GLN A 54 25.40 22.84 29.15
N LEU A 55 25.43 23.83 28.26
CA LEU A 55 25.07 23.67 26.86
C LEU A 55 26.02 22.69 26.15
N GLY A 56 27.33 22.80 26.40
CA GLY A 56 28.34 21.90 25.86
C GLY A 56 28.12 20.44 26.27
N SER A 57 27.82 20.20 27.55
CA SER A 57 27.51 18.85 28.04
C SER A 57 26.20 18.29 27.46
N SER A 58 25.17 19.12 27.36
CA SER A 58 23.88 18.74 26.74
C SER A 58 24.05 18.41 25.25
N MET A 59 24.85 19.20 24.53
CA MET A 59 25.16 18.97 23.12
C MET A 59 25.98 17.69 22.91
N SER A 60 26.97 17.43 23.77
CA SER A 60 27.71 16.17 23.73
C SER A 60 26.80 14.96 23.97
N SER A 61 25.86 15.05 24.92
CA SER A 61 24.87 14.00 25.18
C SER A 61 23.94 13.80 23.97
N CYS A 62 23.51 14.88 23.33
CA CYS A 62 22.71 14.82 22.11
C CYS A 62 23.45 14.12 20.98
N ASN A 63 24.72 14.46 20.75
CA ASN A 63 25.56 13.83 19.72
C ASN A 63 25.69 12.32 19.95
N VAL A 64 25.99 11.88 21.18
CA VAL A 64 26.06 10.45 21.51
C VAL A 64 24.73 9.74 21.25
N ARG A 65 23.60 10.38 21.56
CA ARG A 65 22.27 9.82 21.26
C ARG A 65 21.99 9.75 19.77
N ILE A 66 22.40 10.76 19.00
CA ILE A 66 22.27 10.79 17.54
C ILE A 66 23.11 9.68 16.91
N ASP A 67 24.38 9.56 17.28
CA ASP A 67 25.27 8.48 16.82
C ASP A 67 24.68 7.10 17.13
N GLY A 68 24.12 6.93 18.33
CA GLY A 68 23.42 5.71 18.74
C GLY A 68 22.16 5.43 17.91
N LEU A 69 21.40 6.46 17.54
CA LEU A 69 20.24 6.32 16.65
C LEU A 69 20.67 5.98 15.22
N GLU A 70 21.73 6.60 14.70
CA GLU A 70 22.28 6.31 13.37
C GLU A 70 22.78 4.86 13.27
N ALA A 71 23.47 4.38 14.29
CA ALA A 71 23.90 2.98 14.38
C ALA A 71 22.71 2.02 14.40
N ARG A 72 21.66 2.33 15.18
CA ARG A 72 20.44 1.52 15.24
C ARG A 72 19.67 1.53 13.92
N ILE A 73 19.55 2.68 13.27
CA ILE A 73 18.91 2.80 11.95
C ILE A 73 19.69 2.00 10.91
N SER A 74 21.02 2.07 10.93
CA SER A 74 21.88 1.31 10.02
C SER A 74 21.71 -0.21 10.21
N ALA A 75 21.71 -0.68 11.46
CA ALA A 75 21.46 -2.09 11.79
C ALA A 75 20.05 -2.55 11.38
N LEU A 76 19.03 -1.71 11.57
CA LEU A 76 17.66 -1.99 11.13
C LEU A 76 17.54 -2.07 9.62
N LYS A 77 18.18 -1.14 8.88
CA LYS A 77 18.21 -1.15 7.41
C LYS A 77 18.89 -2.41 6.88
N GLN A 78 20.03 -2.79 7.45
CA GLN A 78 20.75 -4.00 7.07
C GLN A 78 19.93 -5.27 7.34
N ARG A 79 19.25 -5.34 8.50
CA ARG A 79 18.38 -6.48 8.81
C ARG A 79 17.13 -6.52 7.94
N ALA A 80 16.58 -5.37 7.57
CA ALA A 80 15.44 -5.29 6.65
C ALA A 80 15.82 -5.77 5.24
N SER A 81 17.00 -5.40 4.75
CA SER A 81 17.46 -5.82 3.42
C SER A 81 17.82 -7.31 3.33
N THR A 82 18.34 -7.91 4.40
CA THR A 82 18.71 -9.34 4.41
C THR A 82 17.59 -10.26 4.87
N GLY A 83 16.69 -9.80 5.74
CA GLY A 83 15.67 -10.64 6.38
C GLY A 83 14.36 -10.77 5.61
N HIS A 84 13.99 -9.79 4.80
CA HIS A 84 12.73 -9.82 4.04
C HIS A 84 12.90 -10.41 2.65
N SER A 85 14.03 -10.15 1.98
CA SER A 85 14.28 -10.64 0.61
C SER A 85 14.17 -12.17 0.53
N SER A 86 14.96 -12.91 1.30
CA SER A 86 14.95 -14.37 1.19
C SER A 86 13.64 -15.03 1.64
N ALA A 87 13.00 -14.55 2.71
CA ALA A 87 11.77 -15.15 3.19
C ALA A 87 10.56 -14.81 2.30
N ASP A 88 10.44 -13.56 1.84
CA ASP A 88 9.37 -13.15 0.95
C ASP A 88 9.54 -13.76 -0.44
N GLU A 89 10.77 -13.87 -0.95
CA GLU A 89 11.08 -14.61 -2.19
C GLU A 89 10.63 -16.07 -2.10
N VAL A 90 10.98 -16.76 -1.01
CA VAL A 90 10.54 -18.15 -0.79
C VAL A 90 9.01 -18.25 -0.67
N VAL A 91 8.36 -17.29 0.01
CA VAL A 91 6.89 -17.27 0.11
C VAL A 91 6.25 -17.08 -1.27
N GLU A 92 6.77 -16.20 -2.10
CA GLU A 92 6.25 -15.98 -3.46
C GLU A 92 6.53 -17.19 -4.38
N GLU A 93 7.70 -17.82 -4.27
CA GLU A 93 8.02 -19.07 -4.97
C GLU A 93 7.04 -20.18 -4.57
N LEU A 94 6.83 -20.39 -3.27
CA LEU A 94 5.88 -21.38 -2.77
C LEU A 94 4.44 -21.08 -3.19
N ARG A 95 4.04 -19.80 -3.25
CA ARG A 95 2.72 -19.39 -3.77
C ARG A 95 2.57 -19.72 -5.25
N SER A 96 3.63 -19.51 -6.04
CA SER A 96 3.65 -19.87 -7.46
C SER A 96 3.53 -21.38 -7.63
N GLU A 97 4.37 -22.15 -6.94
CA GLU A 97 4.34 -23.61 -7.00
C GLU A 97 3.00 -24.19 -6.55
N LEU A 98 2.38 -23.61 -5.53
CA LEU A 98 1.06 -24.02 -5.06
C LEU A 98 0.01 -23.75 -6.13
N ASN A 99 0.04 -22.57 -6.75
CA ASN A 99 -0.90 -22.24 -7.84
C ASN A 99 -0.72 -23.17 -9.05
N ASP A 100 0.51 -23.54 -9.39
CA ASP A 100 0.80 -24.46 -10.49
C ASP A 100 0.29 -25.86 -10.18
N ARG A 101 0.54 -26.37 -8.96
CA ARG A 101 -0.02 -27.64 -8.48
C ARG A 101 -1.54 -27.64 -8.45
N ASP A 102 -2.16 -26.58 -7.96
CA ASP A 102 -3.62 -26.43 -7.96
C ASP A 102 -4.17 -26.41 -9.39
N GLN A 103 -3.46 -25.80 -10.34
CA GLN A 103 -3.85 -25.80 -11.75
C GLN A 103 -3.72 -27.20 -12.38
N ASP A 104 -2.70 -27.96 -12.01
CA ASP A 104 -2.52 -29.35 -12.44
C ASP A 104 -3.62 -30.27 -11.90
N LEU A 105 -4.09 -30.05 -10.67
CA LEU A 105 -5.23 -30.80 -10.11
C LEU A 105 -6.53 -30.56 -10.88
N LEU A 106 -6.64 -29.42 -11.58
CA LEU A 106 -7.76 -29.09 -12.46
C LEU A 106 -7.55 -29.57 -13.90
N ALA A 107 -6.47 -30.30 -14.19
CA ALA A 107 -6.14 -30.73 -15.54
C ALA A 107 -7.14 -31.72 -16.17
N ASN A 108 -8.10 -32.25 -15.41
CA ASN A 108 -9.19 -33.07 -15.97
C ASN A 108 -10.55 -32.36 -15.90
N ASP A 109 -10.56 -31.11 -15.46
CA ASP A 109 -11.79 -30.38 -15.15
C ASP A 109 -12.16 -29.43 -16.30
N VAL A 110 -13.44 -29.45 -16.65
CA VAL A 110 -14.06 -28.58 -17.67
C VAL A 110 -15.13 -27.73 -17.00
N GLU A 111 -15.24 -26.47 -17.42
CA GLU A 111 -16.32 -25.58 -17.04
C GLU A 111 -17.20 -25.28 -18.24
N ILE A 112 -18.50 -25.56 -18.10
CA ILE A 112 -19.52 -25.24 -19.10
C ILE A 112 -20.38 -24.10 -18.58
N THR A 113 -20.45 -23.02 -19.36
CA THR A 113 -21.19 -21.82 -19.00
C THR A 113 -22.36 -21.57 -19.96
N ASN A 114 -23.31 -20.75 -19.52
CA ASN A 114 -24.55 -20.44 -20.23
C ASN A 114 -25.44 -21.66 -20.53
N ILE A 115 -25.54 -22.58 -19.56
CA ILE A 115 -26.56 -23.63 -19.59
C ILE A 115 -27.73 -23.22 -18.67
N PRO A 116 -28.94 -23.06 -19.23
CA PRO A 116 -30.16 -22.73 -18.48
C PRO A 116 -30.39 -23.69 -17.33
N GLU A 117 -30.90 -23.16 -16.22
CA GLU A 117 -31.24 -23.95 -15.04
C GLU A 117 -32.66 -24.47 -15.16
N ALA A 118 -32.86 -25.74 -14.86
CA ALA A 118 -34.16 -26.38 -14.78
C ALA A 118 -34.32 -27.04 -13.40
N PRO A 119 -35.53 -27.09 -12.82
CA PRO A 119 -35.75 -27.59 -11.47
C PRO A 119 -35.42 -29.09 -11.30
N SER A 120 -35.45 -29.86 -12.38
CA SER A 120 -35.14 -31.30 -12.41
C SER A 120 -33.89 -31.61 -13.23
N ASP A 121 -32.87 -30.76 -13.11
CA ASP A 121 -31.69 -30.86 -13.93
C ASP A 121 -30.68 -31.88 -13.40
N ASN A 122 -30.10 -32.67 -14.31
CA ASN A 122 -29.03 -33.61 -14.02
C ASN A 122 -27.76 -33.23 -14.80
N PRO A 123 -26.72 -32.68 -14.12
CA PRO A 123 -25.47 -32.28 -14.76
C PRO A 123 -24.79 -33.39 -15.55
N ILE A 124 -24.88 -34.65 -15.11
CA ILE A 124 -24.29 -35.83 -15.79
C ILE A 124 -24.99 -36.05 -17.14
N HIS A 125 -26.32 -35.94 -17.18
CA HIS A 125 -27.05 -36.08 -18.43
C HIS A 125 -26.73 -34.93 -19.40
N ILE A 126 -26.63 -33.70 -18.89
CA ILE A 126 -26.28 -32.54 -19.72
C ILE A 126 -24.89 -32.70 -20.33
N ILE A 127 -23.87 -33.06 -19.56
CA ILE A 127 -22.52 -33.19 -20.12
C ILE A 127 -22.47 -34.25 -21.21
N LYS A 128 -23.20 -35.36 -21.07
CA LYS A 128 -23.32 -36.38 -22.13
C LYS A 128 -23.98 -35.82 -23.39
N ALA A 129 -25.07 -35.05 -23.25
CA ALA A 129 -25.73 -34.39 -24.37
C ALA A 129 -24.82 -33.34 -25.04
N VAL A 130 -24.05 -32.58 -24.25
CA VAL A 130 -23.04 -31.64 -24.74
C VAL A 130 -21.94 -32.39 -25.49
N GLY A 131 -21.43 -33.50 -24.94
CA GLY A 131 -20.44 -34.36 -25.59
C GLY A 131 -20.89 -34.80 -26.98
N ILE A 132 -22.09 -35.40 -27.08
CA ILE A 132 -22.67 -35.81 -28.37
C ILE A 132 -22.73 -34.64 -29.35
N LYS A 133 -23.15 -33.46 -28.87
CA LYS A 133 -23.24 -32.25 -29.69
C LYS A 133 -21.89 -31.74 -30.16
N LEU A 134 -20.85 -31.94 -29.36
CA LEU A 134 -19.46 -31.61 -29.69
C LEU A 134 -18.76 -32.71 -30.51
N GLY A 135 -19.38 -33.88 -30.64
CA GLY A 135 -18.83 -35.03 -31.36
C GLY A 135 -17.95 -35.95 -30.50
N VAL A 136 -18.04 -35.85 -29.17
CA VAL A 136 -17.31 -36.67 -28.20
C VAL A 136 -18.31 -37.59 -27.50
N GLN A 137 -18.09 -38.91 -27.57
CA GLN A 137 -18.93 -39.86 -26.84
C GLN A 137 -18.43 -39.98 -25.41
N LEU A 138 -19.27 -39.58 -24.45
CA LEU A 138 -18.98 -39.68 -23.03
C LEU A 138 -19.84 -40.78 -22.41
N GLU A 139 -19.19 -41.74 -21.76
CA GLU A 139 -19.86 -42.72 -20.93
C GLU A 139 -19.89 -42.26 -19.46
N GLU A 140 -20.74 -42.89 -18.65
CA GLU A 140 -20.87 -42.55 -17.24
C GLU A 140 -19.57 -42.84 -16.46
N ARG A 141 -18.82 -43.87 -16.86
CA ARG A 141 -17.49 -44.18 -16.30
C ARG A 141 -16.43 -43.12 -16.59
N ASP A 142 -16.62 -42.29 -17.60
CA ASP A 142 -15.68 -41.23 -17.96
C ASP A 142 -15.88 -39.97 -17.10
N ILE A 143 -16.98 -39.88 -16.36
CA ILE A 143 -17.36 -38.71 -15.55
C ILE A 143 -17.14 -39.06 -14.08
N ILE A 144 -16.17 -38.42 -13.43
CA ILE A 144 -15.92 -38.58 -11.99
C ILE A 144 -16.96 -37.79 -11.20
N SER A 145 -17.17 -36.53 -11.57
CA SER A 145 -18.17 -35.67 -10.94
C SER A 145 -18.68 -34.62 -11.93
N ALA A 146 -19.95 -34.25 -11.79
CA ALA A 146 -20.57 -33.15 -12.51
C ALA A 146 -21.51 -32.41 -11.57
N GLU A 147 -21.25 -31.13 -11.35
CA GLU A 147 -22.02 -30.31 -10.42
C GLU A 147 -22.24 -28.91 -10.96
N ARG A 148 -23.36 -28.30 -10.56
CA ARG A 148 -23.59 -26.87 -10.79
C ARG A 148 -22.85 -26.08 -9.73
N VAL A 149 -21.91 -25.27 -10.15
CA VAL A 149 -21.13 -24.39 -9.28
C VAL A 149 -21.64 -22.97 -9.44
N VAL A 150 -21.99 -22.37 -8.31
CA VAL A 150 -22.35 -20.95 -8.26
C VAL A 150 -21.11 -20.12 -8.59
N GLY A 151 -21.13 -19.46 -9.74
CA GLY A 151 -20.17 -18.43 -10.06
C GLY A 151 -20.31 -17.28 -9.05
N LYS A 152 -19.19 -16.62 -8.71
CA LYS A 152 -19.22 -15.47 -7.79
C LYS A 152 -20.27 -14.47 -8.29
N GLN A 153 -21.33 -14.25 -7.51
CA GLN A 153 -22.26 -13.16 -7.76
C GLN A 153 -21.46 -11.86 -7.75
N ILE A 154 -21.21 -11.31 -8.93
CA ILE A 154 -20.97 -9.89 -9.00
C ILE A 154 -22.37 -9.33 -8.87
N ASN A 155 -22.70 -8.81 -7.69
CA ASN A 155 -23.83 -7.93 -7.53
C ASN A 155 -23.58 -6.78 -8.50
N ALA A 156 -24.07 -6.90 -9.74
CA ALA A 156 -24.26 -5.76 -10.60
C ALA A 156 -25.36 -4.96 -9.92
N THR A 157 -24.97 -4.07 -9.02
CA THR A 157 -25.78 -2.93 -8.61
C THR A 157 -25.92 -2.03 -9.83
N SER A 158 -26.73 -2.48 -10.77
CA SER A 158 -27.22 -1.68 -11.89
C SER A 158 -28.71 -1.57 -11.64
N SER A 159 -29.07 -0.54 -10.88
CA SER A 159 -30.43 -0.02 -10.84
C SER A 159 -30.89 0.16 -12.29
N ALA A 160 -32.05 -0.41 -12.63
CA ALA A 160 -32.71 -0.42 -13.95
C ALA A 160 -32.33 -1.56 -14.92
N GLY A 161 -32.81 -2.76 -14.63
CA GLY A 161 -32.95 -3.87 -15.59
C GLY A 161 -33.52 -5.12 -14.91
N PRO A 162 -34.26 -6.00 -15.61
CA PRO A 162 -34.68 -7.27 -15.03
C PRO A 162 -33.44 -8.04 -14.57
N ALA A 163 -33.49 -8.59 -13.36
CA ALA A 163 -32.39 -9.32 -12.77
C ALA A 163 -31.91 -10.42 -13.73
N VAL A 164 -30.79 -10.20 -14.40
CA VAL A 164 -30.16 -11.23 -15.22
C VAL A 164 -29.55 -12.22 -14.22
N THR A 165 -30.32 -13.24 -13.85
CA THR A 165 -29.82 -14.38 -13.10
C THR A 165 -28.68 -14.98 -13.92
N ARG A 166 -27.44 -14.66 -13.56
CA ARG A 166 -26.28 -15.21 -14.24
C ARG A 166 -26.29 -16.72 -14.03
N LEU A 167 -26.53 -17.45 -15.12
CA LEU A 167 -26.69 -18.89 -15.10
C LEU A 167 -25.49 -19.57 -14.44
N LEU A 168 -25.76 -20.53 -13.57
CA LEU A 168 -24.74 -21.29 -12.86
C LEU A 168 -23.94 -22.13 -13.87
N ALA A 169 -22.62 -22.15 -13.69
CA ALA A 169 -21.75 -22.96 -14.52
C ALA A 169 -21.83 -24.42 -14.08
N ILE A 170 -21.66 -25.35 -15.02
CA ILE A 170 -21.50 -26.77 -14.73
C ILE A 170 -20.00 -27.07 -14.75
N VAL A 171 -19.46 -27.54 -13.63
CA VAL A 171 -18.09 -28.03 -13.55
C VAL A 171 -18.14 -29.55 -13.63
N VAL A 172 -17.31 -30.11 -14.51
CA VAL A 172 -17.22 -31.55 -14.72
C VAL A 172 -15.77 -31.98 -14.56
N ARG A 173 -15.53 -32.96 -13.71
CA ARG A 173 -14.26 -33.69 -13.65
C ARG A 173 -14.36 -34.96 -14.46
N LEU A 174 -13.48 -35.09 -15.45
CA LEU A 174 -13.40 -36.28 -16.28
C LEU A 174 -12.35 -37.25 -15.73
N ALA A 175 -12.52 -38.54 -16.02
CA ALA A 175 -11.58 -39.57 -15.61
C ALA A 175 -10.24 -39.46 -16.33
N ARG A 176 -10.24 -38.92 -17.55
CA ARG A 176 -9.07 -38.85 -18.41
C ARG A 176 -8.92 -37.47 -19.05
N ARG A 177 -7.67 -37.06 -19.23
CA ARG A 177 -7.29 -35.76 -19.78
C ARG A 177 -7.52 -35.65 -21.29
N ASP A 178 -7.38 -36.77 -22.01
CA ASP A 178 -7.65 -36.86 -23.45
C ASP A 178 -9.10 -36.46 -23.78
N LEU A 179 -10.09 -36.96 -23.04
CA LEU A 179 -11.50 -36.61 -23.23
C LEU A 179 -11.78 -35.13 -22.97
N ARG A 180 -11.13 -34.55 -21.97
CA ARG A 180 -11.19 -33.10 -21.71
C ARG A 180 -10.70 -32.34 -22.93
N ASP A 181 -9.55 -32.73 -23.48
CA ASP A 181 -8.92 -32.06 -24.63
C ASP A 181 -9.77 -32.22 -25.90
N GLU A 182 -10.36 -33.40 -26.11
CA GLU A 182 -11.31 -33.65 -27.19
C GLU A 182 -12.57 -32.76 -27.09
N LEU A 183 -13.14 -32.59 -25.89
CA LEU A 183 -14.28 -31.70 -25.67
C LEU A 183 -13.94 -30.24 -25.98
N LEU A 184 -12.77 -29.77 -25.51
CA LEU A 184 -12.31 -28.42 -25.76
C LEU A 184 -12.01 -28.19 -27.25
N ALA A 185 -11.37 -29.16 -27.91
CA ALA A 185 -11.15 -29.13 -29.35
C ALA A 185 -12.47 -29.13 -30.12
N GLY A 186 -13.42 -29.99 -29.74
CA GLY A 186 -14.77 -30.05 -30.32
C GLY A 186 -15.51 -28.73 -30.18
N ALA A 187 -15.42 -28.06 -29.03
CA ALA A 187 -16.00 -26.74 -28.79
C ALA A 187 -15.33 -25.64 -29.63
N ARG A 188 -14.01 -25.72 -29.84
CA ARG A 188 -13.25 -24.79 -30.70
C ARG A 188 -13.59 -24.95 -32.19
N VAL A 189 -13.88 -26.16 -32.65
CA VAL A 189 -14.32 -26.45 -34.03
C VAL A 189 -15.78 -26.03 -34.22
N ARG A 190 -16.66 -26.39 -33.29
CA ARG A 190 -18.11 -26.11 -33.35
C ARG A 190 -18.46 -24.81 -32.64
N ARG A 191 -17.77 -23.72 -33.00
CA ARG A 191 -18.04 -22.39 -32.43
C ARG A 191 -19.50 -22.02 -32.68
N GLY A 192 -20.24 -21.72 -31.62
CA GLY A 192 -21.66 -21.36 -31.73
C GLY A 192 -22.63 -22.49 -31.38
N ALA A 193 -22.15 -23.62 -30.86
CA ALA A 193 -23.02 -24.67 -30.32
C ALA A 193 -24.04 -24.09 -29.33
N THR A 194 -25.32 -24.39 -29.56
CA THR A 194 -26.45 -23.87 -28.77
C THR A 194 -26.97 -24.90 -27.77
N THR A 195 -27.85 -24.50 -26.87
CA THR A 195 -28.53 -25.39 -25.94
C THR A 195 -29.72 -26.14 -26.56
N ALA A 196 -29.99 -25.92 -27.86
CA ALA A 196 -31.00 -26.69 -28.60
C ALA A 196 -30.72 -28.20 -28.46
N ASN A 197 -31.78 -28.97 -28.17
CA ASN A 197 -31.73 -30.43 -28.01
C ASN A 197 -30.87 -30.92 -26.82
N LEU A 198 -30.51 -30.06 -25.86
CA LEU A 198 -29.88 -30.49 -24.60
C LEU A 198 -30.90 -30.96 -23.54
N GLY A 199 -32.19 -31.00 -23.86
CA GLY A 199 -33.25 -31.37 -22.92
C GLY A 199 -33.62 -30.27 -21.92
N THR A 200 -33.10 -29.05 -22.09
CA THR A 200 -33.48 -27.89 -21.27
C THR A 200 -34.75 -27.22 -21.81
N PRO A 201 -35.74 -26.86 -20.98
CA PRO A 201 -37.03 -26.29 -21.42
C PRO A 201 -36.96 -24.84 -21.92
N SER A 202 -35.77 -24.23 -21.90
CA SER A 202 -35.52 -22.84 -22.24
C SER A 202 -35.20 -22.62 -23.72
N LEU A 203 -35.30 -21.35 -24.16
CA LEU A 203 -34.88 -20.93 -25.48
C LEU A 203 -33.43 -21.36 -25.81
N PRO A 204 -33.16 -21.77 -27.06
CA PRO A 204 -31.81 -22.08 -27.50
C PRO A 204 -30.88 -20.88 -27.34
N GLN A 205 -29.81 -21.05 -26.58
CA GLN A 205 -28.76 -20.05 -26.41
C GLN A 205 -27.39 -20.68 -26.58
N ARG A 206 -26.37 -19.88 -26.88
CA ARG A 206 -25.01 -20.38 -27.04
C ARG A 206 -24.41 -20.76 -25.68
N PHE A 207 -23.85 -21.96 -25.58
CA PHE A 207 -23.04 -22.37 -24.43
C PHE A 207 -21.55 -22.28 -24.76
N PHE A 208 -20.73 -22.23 -23.71
CA PHE A 208 -19.27 -22.18 -23.84
C PHE A 208 -18.64 -23.26 -22.98
N VAL A 209 -17.61 -23.90 -23.52
CA VAL A 209 -16.82 -24.93 -22.83
C VAL A 209 -15.41 -24.40 -22.68
N ASN A 210 -14.94 -24.31 -21.45
CA ASN A 210 -13.64 -23.77 -21.10
C ASN A 210 -12.90 -24.73 -20.15
N GLU A 211 -11.59 -24.60 -20.09
CA GLU A 211 -10.77 -25.25 -19.08
C GLU A 211 -11.06 -24.63 -17.70
N ARG A 212 -10.98 -25.46 -16.66
CA ARG A 212 -11.10 -24.96 -15.30
C ARG A 212 -9.78 -24.33 -14.85
N LEU A 213 -9.81 -23.04 -14.55
CA LEU A 213 -8.65 -22.29 -14.06
C LEU A 213 -8.72 -22.05 -12.55
N THR A 214 -7.55 -21.97 -11.90
CA THR A 214 -7.42 -21.46 -10.53
C THR A 214 -7.92 -20.02 -10.45
N LYS A 215 -8.16 -19.53 -9.23
CA LYS A 215 -8.62 -18.15 -9.02
C LYS A 215 -7.61 -17.13 -9.56
N THR A 216 -6.32 -17.35 -9.33
CA THR A 216 -5.23 -16.49 -9.80
C THR A 216 -5.16 -16.51 -11.33
N ASN A 217 -5.13 -17.70 -11.93
CA ASN A 217 -5.03 -17.84 -13.38
C ASN A 217 -6.27 -17.29 -14.10
N ARG A 218 -7.48 -17.48 -13.54
CA ARG A 218 -8.69 -16.86 -14.06
C ARG A 218 -8.59 -15.33 -14.03
N ARG A 219 -8.08 -14.73 -12.94
CA ARG A 219 -7.88 -13.27 -12.86
C ARG A 219 -6.88 -12.78 -13.90
N LEU A 220 -5.74 -13.47 -14.02
CA LEU A 220 -4.72 -13.15 -15.02
C LEU A 220 -5.31 -13.22 -16.44
N PHE A 221 -6.05 -14.28 -16.76
CA PHE A 221 -6.71 -14.43 -18.05
C PHE A 221 -7.63 -13.24 -18.37
N TRP A 222 -8.45 -12.79 -17.42
CA TRP A 222 -9.28 -11.60 -17.60
C TRP A 222 -8.46 -10.33 -17.86
N MET A 223 -7.39 -10.12 -17.09
CA MET A 223 -6.51 -8.95 -17.27
C MET A 223 -5.84 -8.96 -18.64
N VAL A 224 -5.38 -10.13 -19.11
CA VAL A 224 -4.76 -10.26 -20.42
C VAL A 224 -5.79 -10.06 -21.53
N GLN A 225 -7.01 -10.58 -21.39
CA GLN A 225 -8.08 -10.31 -22.35
C GLN A 225 -8.43 -8.83 -22.43
N ASP A 226 -8.56 -8.15 -21.29
CA ASP A 226 -8.85 -6.71 -21.24
C ASP A 226 -7.75 -5.89 -21.93
N ALA A 227 -6.48 -6.18 -21.63
CA ALA A 227 -5.35 -5.57 -22.30
C ALA A 227 -5.33 -5.86 -23.82
N ALA A 228 -5.61 -7.10 -24.22
CA ALA A 228 -5.67 -7.48 -25.63
C ALA A 228 -6.80 -6.75 -26.38
N HIS A 229 -7.96 -6.56 -25.74
CA HIS A 229 -9.05 -5.75 -26.29
C HIS A 229 -8.64 -4.28 -26.45
N LEU A 230 -8.00 -3.69 -25.43
CA LEU A 230 -7.51 -2.32 -25.48
C LEU A 230 -6.47 -2.11 -26.60
N HIS A 231 -5.58 -3.08 -26.81
CA HIS A 231 -4.53 -3.03 -27.82
C HIS A 231 -4.90 -3.66 -29.17
N ASN A 232 -6.15 -4.11 -29.35
CA ASN A 232 -6.65 -4.80 -30.55
C ASN A 232 -5.80 -6.01 -30.97
N TRP A 233 -5.29 -6.77 -30.01
CA TRP A 233 -4.55 -8.00 -30.31
C TRP A 233 -5.51 -9.11 -30.73
N ARG A 234 -5.11 -9.83 -31.79
CA ARG A 234 -5.91 -10.93 -32.36
C ARG A 234 -5.81 -12.22 -31.53
N PHE A 235 -4.72 -12.41 -30.81
CA PHE A 235 -4.41 -13.65 -30.10
C PHE A 235 -3.92 -13.34 -28.67
N VAL A 236 -4.37 -14.17 -27.73
CA VAL A 236 -4.04 -14.19 -26.31
C VAL A 236 -3.74 -15.63 -25.93
#